data_AF-A0A932TF73-F1
#
_entry.id   AF-A0A932TF73-F1
#
_cell.length_a   1.000
_cell.length_b   1.000
_cell.length_c   1.000
_cell.angle_alpha   90.00
_cell.angle_beta   90.00
_cell.angle_gamma   90.00
#
_symmetry.space_group_name_H-M   'P 1'
#
loop_
_entity.id
_entity.type
_entity.pdbx_description
1 polymer ?
#
loop_
_entity_poly.entity_id
_entity_poly.type
_entity_poly.pdbx_seq_one_letter_code
_entity_poly.pdbx_strand_id
1 'polypeptide(L)'
;MPSVTQTAQNGPVPYTQAQKQAIRLITDHQFRFGSSAVKINHQWVNAEHVRRGEVDAAVVLAHFANGQQANGHGTDAPKPSKKERPGSRDGLTPEQRHQLYNARLYRVQKEGEGWLIEHTEVPAQFTACRGDGHGELVVTSNTNGTYVTTSEGCHCPDFEKHHEERDCKHMAVRRAVEAFCAEQRAEKERREQASAIREFPPAVKVVSITDAPGGYVVTYQQFFPAGG
;
A
#
# COMPACT_ATOMS: atom_id res chain seq x y z
N MET A 1 59.51 -10.11 -13.96
CA MET A 1 58.78 -10.39 -12.71
C MET A 1 57.34 -10.70 -13.08
N PRO A 2 56.76 -11.85 -12.68
CA PRO A 2 55.38 -12.15 -13.02
C PRO A 2 54.45 -11.31 -12.15
N SER A 3 53.57 -10.53 -12.79
CA SER A 3 52.47 -9.83 -12.12
C SER A 3 51.42 -10.85 -11.69
N VAL A 4 51.24 -11.00 -10.38
CA VAL A 4 50.16 -11.79 -9.80
C VAL A 4 48.91 -10.92 -9.77
N THR A 5 48.01 -11.12 -10.72
CA THR A 5 46.66 -10.57 -10.64
C THR A 5 45.83 -11.48 -9.73
N GLN A 6 45.60 -11.05 -8.49
CA GLN A 6 44.69 -11.72 -7.57
C GLN A 6 43.25 -11.31 -7.91
N THR A 7 42.50 -12.21 -8.54
CA THR A 7 41.06 -12.08 -8.68
C THR A 7 40.40 -12.53 -7.38
N ALA A 8 40.04 -11.58 -6.51
CA ALA A 8 39.24 -11.90 -5.33
C ALA A 8 37.84 -12.35 -5.78
N GLN A 9 37.61 -13.66 -5.79
CA GLN A 9 36.26 -14.22 -5.86
C GLN A 9 35.57 -13.90 -4.53
N ASN A 10 34.80 -12.82 -4.50
CA ASN A 10 33.83 -12.56 -3.42
C ASN A 10 32.72 -13.63 -3.53
N GLY A 11 32.95 -14.79 -2.92
CA GLY A 11 31.87 -15.71 -2.61
C GLY A 11 30.82 -15.01 -1.74
N PRO A 12 29.55 -15.47 -1.74
CA PRO A 12 28.51 -14.85 -0.93
C PRO A 12 28.96 -14.83 0.54
N VAL A 13 29.12 -13.62 1.08
CA VAL A 13 29.48 -13.42 2.48
C VAL A 13 28.44 -14.16 3.33
N PRO A 14 28.83 -15.11 4.19
CA PRO A 14 27.88 -15.85 5.00
C PRO A 14 27.13 -14.89 5.91
N TYR A 15 25.80 -14.93 5.87
CA TYR A 15 24.96 -14.08 6.73
C TYR A 15 25.34 -14.25 8.20
N THR A 16 25.40 -13.13 8.92
CA THR A 16 25.58 -13.12 10.37
C THR A 16 24.39 -13.79 11.06
N GLN A 17 24.59 -14.27 12.30
CA GLN A 17 23.49 -14.85 13.10
C GLN A 17 22.34 -13.85 13.29
N ALA A 18 22.64 -12.57 13.50
CA ALA A 18 21.65 -11.52 13.62
C ALA A 18 20.83 -11.35 12.32
N GLN A 19 21.48 -11.34 11.15
CA GLN A 19 20.77 -11.27 9.86
C GLN A 19 19.88 -12.49 9.64
N LYS A 20 20.35 -13.71 9.94
CA LYS A 20 19.54 -14.93 9.83
C LYS A 20 18.29 -14.87 10.69
N GLN A 21 18.43 -14.38 11.93
CA GLN A 21 17.32 -14.26 12.87
C GLN A 21 16.32 -13.17 12.46
N ALA A 22 16.81 -12.00 12.01
CA ALA A 22 15.98 -10.92 11.50
C ALA A 22 15.19 -11.35 10.25
N ILE A 23 15.84 -12.02 9.29
CA ILE A 23 15.19 -12.58 8.09
C ILE A 23 14.10 -13.57 8.50
N ARG A 24 14.38 -14.48 9.45
CA ARG A 24 13.39 -15.44 9.93
C ARG A 24 12.16 -14.76 10.54
N LEU A 25 12.33 -13.70 11.33
CA LEU A 25 11.22 -12.97 11.93
C LEU A 25 10.37 -12.24 10.89
N ILE A 26 11.02 -11.61 9.90
CA ILE A 26 10.31 -10.98 8.78
C ILE A 26 9.53 -12.03 7.97
N THR A 27 10.14 -13.19 7.70
CA THR A 27 9.47 -14.28 6.97
C THR A 27 8.34 -14.93 7.78
N ASP A 28 8.49 -15.09 9.10
CA ASP A 28 7.39 -15.57 9.96
C ASP A 28 6.25 -14.55 10.02
N HIS A 29 6.58 -13.25 10.08
CA HIS A 29 5.59 -12.19 9.94
C HIS A 29 4.88 -12.24 8.58
N GLN A 30 5.61 -12.48 7.49
CA GLN A 30 5.03 -12.67 6.17
C GLN A 30 4.10 -13.88 6.10
N PHE A 31 4.49 -14.99 6.71
CA PHE A 31 3.66 -16.19 6.76
C PHE A 31 2.38 -15.96 7.58
N ARG A 32 2.47 -15.26 8.72
CA ARG A 32 1.33 -15.03 9.62
C ARG A 32 0.37 -13.96 9.13
N PHE A 33 0.88 -12.92 8.47
CA PHE A 33 0.10 -11.72 8.13
C PHE A 33 0.00 -11.46 6.62
N GLY A 34 0.56 -12.33 5.78
CA GLY A 34 0.50 -12.22 4.32
C GLY A 34 1.29 -11.06 3.71
N SER A 35 1.95 -10.23 4.52
CA SER A 35 2.73 -9.07 4.07
C SER A 35 4.20 -9.42 3.90
N SER A 36 4.78 -9.15 2.73
CA SER A 36 6.19 -9.40 2.44
C SER A 36 7.16 -8.41 3.11
N ALA A 37 6.64 -7.39 3.81
CA ALA A 37 7.43 -6.36 4.49
C ALA A 37 6.84 -5.97 5.85
N VAL A 38 7.70 -5.49 6.74
CA VAL A 38 7.38 -5.02 8.10
C VAL A 38 7.74 -3.54 8.19
N LYS A 39 6.86 -2.72 8.77
CA LYS A 39 7.08 -1.28 8.89
C LYS A 39 7.94 -0.98 10.13
N ILE A 40 9.19 -0.55 9.91
CA ILE A 40 10.17 -0.21 10.95
C ILE A 40 10.54 1.26 10.79
N ASN A 41 10.32 2.10 11.81
CA ASN A 41 10.65 3.53 11.80
C ASN A 41 10.20 4.26 10.51
N HIS A 42 8.94 4.04 10.10
CA HIS A 42 8.33 4.60 8.88
C HIS A 42 8.84 4.04 7.54
N GLN A 43 9.74 3.04 7.54
CA GLN A 43 10.22 2.37 6.33
C GLN A 43 9.68 0.94 6.24
N TRP A 44 9.35 0.49 5.03
CA TRP A 44 8.96 -0.90 4.79
C TRP A 44 10.21 -1.76 4.58
N VAL A 45 10.45 -2.67 5.53
CA VAL A 45 11.63 -3.53 5.55
C VAL A 45 11.20 -4.96 5.26
N ASN A 46 11.78 -5.55 4.22
CA ASN A 46 11.60 -6.97 3.89
C ASN A 46 12.91 -7.75 4.08
N ALA A 47 12.87 -9.06 3.87
CA ALA A 47 14.03 -9.93 4.01
C ALA A 47 15.19 -9.54 3.08
N GLU A 48 14.91 -9.00 1.89
CA GLU A 48 15.93 -8.55 0.93
C GLU A 48 16.72 -7.33 1.43
N HIS A 49 16.06 -6.35 2.07
CA HIS A 49 16.75 -5.19 2.65
C HIS A 49 17.79 -5.63 3.71
N VAL A 50 17.47 -6.64 4.52
CA VAL A 50 18.41 -7.20 5.52
C VAL A 50 19.53 -8.00 4.85
N ARG A 51 19.23 -8.76 3.78
CA ARG A 51 20.25 -9.51 3.01
C ARG A 51 21.25 -8.58 2.33
N ARG A 52 20.78 -7.46 1.79
CA ARG A 52 21.60 -6.43 1.14
C ARG A 52 22.34 -5.53 2.13
N GLY A 53 22.04 -5.64 3.42
CA GLY A 53 22.63 -4.79 4.46
C GLY A 53 22.12 -3.34 4.41
N GLU A 54 21.01 -3.08 3.72
CA GLU A 54 20.36 -1.77 3.64
C GLU A 54 19.70 -1.39 4.97
N VAL A 55 19.32 -2.41 5.76
CA VAL A 55 18.79 -2.25 7.13
C VAL A 55 19.58 -3.13 8.09
N ASP A 56 20.01 -2.53 9.20
CA ASP A 56 20.72 -3.23 10.26
C ASP A 56 19.79 -4.28 10.91
N ALA A 57 20.26 -5.54 10.94
CA ALA A 57 19.55 -6.64 11.57
C ALA A 57 19.24 -6.38 13.05
N ALA A 58 20.10 -5.64 13.77
CA ALA A 58 19.86 -5.27 15.16
C ALA A 58 18.62 -4.36 15.32
N VAL A 59 18.38 -3.46 14.37
CA VAL A 59 17.20 -2.59 14.36
C VAL A 59 15.93 -3.41 14.16
N VAL A 60 15.98 -4.40 13.26
CA VAL A 60 14.87 -5.35 13.04
C VAL A 60 14.59 -6.16 14.30
N LEU A 61 15.63 -6.73 14.92
CA LEU A 61 15.48 -7.53 16.14
C LEU A 61 14.92 -6.69 17.30
N ALA A 62 15.37 -5.46 17.49
CA ALA A 62 14.87 -4.55 18.51
C ALA A 62 13.39 -4.20 18.28
N HIS A 63 12.97 -4.00 17.02
CA HIS A 63 11.56 -3.75 16.69
C HIS A 63 10.66 -4.92 17.13
N PHE A 64 11.04 -6.16 16.81
CA PHE A 64 10.28 -7.34 17.23
C PHE A 64 10.34 -7.58 18.75
N ALA A 65 11.47 -7.30 19.40
CA ALA A 65 11.59 -7.42 20.86
C ALA A 65 10.70 -6.41 21.60
N ASN A 66 10.67 -5.15 21.15
CA ASN A 66 9.83 -4.10 21.73
C ASN A 66 8.34 -4.39 21.52
N GLY A 67 7.97 -4.94 20.35
CA GLY A 67 6.60 -5.39 20.08
C GLY A 67 6.14 -6.55 20.97
N GLN A 68 7.08 -7.36 21.49
CA GLN A 68 6.77 -8.40 22.48
C GLN A 68 6.64 -7.87 23.91
N GLN A 69 7.42 -6.85 24.30
CA GLN A 69 7.31 -6.24 25.63
C GLN A 69 6.02 -5.44 25.84
N ALA A 70 5.49 -4.79 24.79
CA ALA A 70 4.21 -4.08 24.86
C ALA A 70 3.01 -5.00 25.15
N ASN A 71 3.16 -6.31 24.99
CA ASN A 71 2.10 -7.31 25.23
C ASN A 71 2.25 -8.08 26.56
N GLY A 72 3.24 -7.75 27.39
CA GLY A 72 3.52 -8.56 28.57
C GLY A 72 4.22 -7.83 29.71
N HIS A 73 3.56 -6.89 30.39
CA HIS A 73 3.74 -6.68 31.84
C HIS A 73 2.78 -5.63 32.43
N GLY A 74 2.18 -5.98 33.57
CA GLY A 74 1.36 -5.07 34.38
C GLY A 74 0.77 -5.74 35.62
N THR A 75 1.62 -6.16 36.56
CA THR A 75 1.25 -6.55 37.94
C THR A 75 1.42 -5.35 38.90
N ASP A 76 0.37 -5.15 39.73
CA ASP A 76 0.26 -4.53 41.05
C ASP A 76 0.45 -3.01 41.34
N ALA A 77 -0.71 -2.34 41.55
CA ALA A 77 -1.13 -1.25 42.48
C ALA A 77 -0.40 0.14 42.50
N PRO A 78 -1.05 1.26 42.95
CA PRO A 78 -2.37 1.43 43.59
C PRO A 78 -3.37 2.38 42.85
N LYS A 79 -4.67 2.29 43.22
CA LYS A 79 -5.77 3.14 42.71
C LYS A 79 -5.60 4.62 43.12
N PRO A 80 -5.86 5.60 42.23
CA PRO A 80 -7.16 6.28 42.31
C PRO A 80 -7.74 6.81 40.98
N SER A 81 -9.05 7.12 41.05
CA SER A 81 -9.94 7.76 40.07
C SER A 81 -10.39 6.92 38.87
N LYS A 82 -11.69 7.02 38.56
CA LYS A 82 -12.41 6.33 37.47
C LYS A 82 -11.66 6.47 36.15
N LYS A 83 -10.75 5.54 35.85
CA LYS A 83 -10.15 5.40 34.53
C LYS A 83 -11.15 4.69 33.63
N GLU A 84 -11.41 5.31 32.49
CA GLU A 84 -11.93 4.64 31.30
C GLU A 84 -11.25 3.29 31.20
N ARG A 85 -12.06 2.22 31.27
CA ARG A 85 -11.55 0.86 31.11
C ARG A 85 -10.80 0.84 29.77
N PRO A 86 -9.54 0.36 29.71
CA PRO A 86 -8.89 0.03 28.44
C PRO A 86 -9.69 -1.11 27.82
N GLY A 87 -10.71 -0.73 27.07
CA GLY A 87 -11.82 -1.56 26.68
C GLY A 87 -11.61 -2.20 25.33
N SER A 88 -10.40 -2.65 25.01
CA SER A 88 -10.17 -3.55 23.88
C SER A 88 -8.72 -3.98 23.75
N ARG A 89 -8.56 -5.20 23.25
CA ARG A 89 -7.31 -5.90 22.93
C ARG A 89 -6.43 -5.16 21.91
N ASP A 90 -6.94 -4.11 21.28
CA ASP A 90 -6.33 -3.33 20.19
C ASP A 90 -5.91 -1.90 20.61
N GLY A 91 -6.16 -1.49 21.87
CA GLY A 91 -5.72 -0.18 22.39
C GLY A 91 -6.45 1.04 21.82
N LEU A 92 -7.56 0.84 21.11
CA LEU A 92 -8.34 1.92 20.49
C LEU A 92 -9.41 2.48 21.44
N THR A 93 -9.55 3.81 21.46
CA THR A 93 -10.69 4.49 22.10
C THR A 93 -12.01 4.16 21.38
N PRO A 94 -13.16 4.29 22.05
CA PRO A 94 -14.47 4.12 21.40
C PRO A 94 -14.65 5.00 20.15
N GLU A 95 -14.18 6.24 20.20
CA GLU A 95 -14.22 7.19 19.08
C GLU A 95 -13.36 6.70 17.91
N GLN A 96 -12.12 6.28 18.17
CA GLN A 96 -11.24 5.70 17.14
C GLN A 96 -11.84 4.42 16.53
N ARG A 97 -12.52 3.60 17.34
CA ARG A 97 -13.23 2.42 16.83
C ARG A 97 -14.37 2.83 15.89
N HIS A 98 -15.08 3.90 16.23
CA HIS A 98 -16.15 4.41 15.37
C HIS A 98 -15.63 4.92 14.02
N GLN A 99 -14.44 5.54 14.01
CA GLN A 99 -13.80 6.01 12.77
C GLN A 99 -13.54 4.88 11.76
N LEU A 100 -13.26 3.65 12.23
CA LEU A 100 -13.00 2.49 11.36
C LEU A 100 -14.19 2.13 10.45
N TYR A 101 -15.40 2.58 10.77
CA TYR A 101 -16.59 2.35 9.95
C TYR A 101 -16.75 3.38 8.81
N ASN A 102 -15.91 4.41 8.77
CA ASN A 102 -15.98 5.45 7.74
C ASN A 102 -15.05 5.14 6.56
N ALA A 103 -15.64 4.77 5.42
CA ALA A 103 -14.90 4.47 4.19
C ALA A 103 -13.99 5.61 3.69
N ARG A 104 -14.32 6.87 3.98
CA ARG A 104 -13.57 8.05 3.50
C ARG A 104 -12.24 8.27 4.21
N LEU A 105 -12.04 7.63 5.37
CA LEU A 105 -10.82 7.73 6.16
C LEU A 105 -9.79 6.66 5.77
N TYR A 106 -10.02 5.93 4.67
CA TYR A 106 -9.11 4.93 4.16
C TYR A 106 -8.41 5.44 2.90
N ARG A 107 -7.08 5.31 2.90
CA ARG A 107 -6.25 5.46 1.70
C ARG A 107 -6.03 4.09 1.09
N VAL A 108 -6.36 3.95 -0.18
CA VAL A 108 -6.17 2.71 -0.95
C VAL A 108 -4.99 2.87 -1.89
N GLN A 109 -4.12 1.87 -1.91
CA GLN A 109 -3.00 1.75 -2.85
C GLN A 109 -3.09 0.39 -3.54
N LYS A 110 -2.83 0.35 -4.84
CA LYS A 110 -2.79 -0.92 -5.58
C LYS A 110 -1.41 -1.58 -5.40
N GLU A 111 -1.38 -2.80 -4.89
CA GLU A 111 -0.17 -3.59 -4.70
C GLU A 111 -0.30 -4.95 -5.41
N GLY A 112 0.44 -5.12 -6.50
CA GLY A 112 0.33 -6.32 -7.33
C GLY A 112 -1.10 -6.55 -7.83
N GLU A 113 -1.65 -7.71 -7.49
CA GLU A 113 -3.02 -8.11 -7.84
C GLU A 113 -4.08 -7.66 -6.83
N GLY A 114 -3.65 -7.07 -5.70
CA GLY A 114 -4.54 -6.63 -4.62
C GLY A 114 -4.41 -5.14 -4.31
N TRP A 115 -4.87 -4.81 -3.11
CA TRP A 115 -4.86 -3.46 -2.56
C TRP A 115 -4.35 -3.47 -1.13
N LEU A 116 -3.52 -2.48 -0.81
CA LEU A 116 -3.16 -2.10 0.55
C LEU A 116 -4.06 -0.94 0.96
N ILE A 117 -4.70 -1.06 2.13
CA ILE A 117 -5.64 -0.07 2.63
C ILE A 117 -5.20 0.36 4.03
N GLU A 118 -4.86 1.63 4.18
CA GLU A 118 -4.42 2.22 5.44
C GLU A 118 -5.44 3.25 5.92
N HIS A 119 -5.84 3.16 7.20
CA HIS A 119 -6.67 4.20 7.81
C HIS A 119 -5.80 5.44 8.11
N THR A 120 -6.32 6.63 7.87
CA THR A 120 -5.53 7.88 7.97
C THR A 120 -5.28 8.34 9.40
N GLU A 121 -6.19 8.03 10.33
CA GLU A 121 -6.18 8.54 11.71
C GLU A 121 -5.91 7.48 12.78
N VAL A 122 -5.93 6.20 12.40
CA VAL A 122 -5.86 5.06 13.32
C VAL A 122 -4.84 4.09 12.73
N PRO A 123 -4.00 3.40 13.53
CA PRO A 123 -3.03 2.42 13.03
C PRO A 123 -3.70 1.11 12.59
N ALA A 124 -4.76 1.21 11.81
CA ALA A 124 -5.48 0.08 11.23
C ALA A 124 -5.06 -0.09 9.76
N GLN A 125 -4.70 -1.31 9.42
CA GLN A 125 -4.29 -1.68 8.08
C GLN A 125 -5.06 -2.91 7.62
N PHE A 126 -5.41 -2.89 6.34
CA PHE A 126 -6.10 -3.98 5.68
C PHE A 126 -5.42 -4.27 4.36
N THR A 127 -5.45 -5.53 3.97
CA THR A 127 -5.18 -5.95 2.59
C THR A 127 -6.47 -6.47 2.00
N ALA A 128 -6.68 -6.18 0.73
CA ALA A 128 -7.82 -6.70 -0.01
C ALA A 128 -7.34 -7.34 -1.31
N CYS A 129 -7.93 -8.47 -1.67
CA CYS A 129 -7.74 -9.11 -2.97
C CYS A 129 -9.08 -9.56 -3.51
N ARG A 130 -9.15 -9.76 -4.84
CA ARG A 130 -10.33 -10.33 -5.47
C ARG A 130 -10.54 -11.76 -4.95
N GLY A 131 -11.77 -12.07 -4.59
CA GLY A 131 -12.18 -13.44 -4.28
C GLY A 131 -12.42 -14.25 -5.55
N ASP A 132 -12.70 -15.55 -5.35
CA ASP A 132 -13.02 -16.48 -6.43
C ASP A 132 -14.44 -16.24 -6.99
N GLY A 133 -15.36 -15.71 -6.18
CA GLY A 133 -16.70 -15.37 -6.61
C GLY A 133 -16.81 -14.02 -7.33
N HIS A 134 -17.81 -13.90 -8.19
CA HIS A 134 -18.05 -12.67 -8.94
C HIS A 134 -18.40 -11.50 -7.99
N GLY A 135 -17.58 -10.45 -8.01
CA GLY A 135 -17.77 -9.27 -7.16
C GLY A 135 -17.35 -9.46 -5.70
N GLU A 136 -16.71 -10.58 -5.37
CA GLU A 136 -16.16 -10.83 -4.04
C GLU A 136 -14.85 -10.11 -3.82
N LEU A 137 -14.68 -9.60 -2.61
CA LEU A 137 -13.45 -9.01 -2.13
C LEU A 137 -13.10 -9.64 -0.79
N VAL A 138 -11.94 -10.30 -0.74
CA VAL A 138 -11.38 -10.92 0.46
C VAL A 138 -10.58 -9.84 1.18
N VAL A 139 -11.04 -9.44 2.36
CA VAL A 139 -10.44 -8.38 3.18
C VAL A 139 -9.79 -9.01 4.41
N THR A 140 -8.49 -8.77 4.58
CA THR A 140 -7.72 -9.20 5.75
C THR A 140 -7.32 -7.99 6.56
N SER A 141 -7.57 -8.01 7.88
CA SER A 141 -7.11 -6.94 8.77
C SER A 141 -5.83 -7.35 9.48
N ASN A 142 -4.96 -6.37 9.78
CA ASN A 142 -3.80 -6.58 10.64
C ASN A 142 -4.16 -6.93 12.09
N THR A 143 -5.39 -6.65 12.52
CA THR A 143 -5.86 -6.86 13.89
C THR A 143 -6.91 -7.97 14.00
N ASN A 144 -7.65 -8.23 12.94
CA ASN A 144 -8.74 -9.19 12.90
C ASN A 144 -8.64 -10.06 11.63
N GLY A 145 -9.15 -11.29 11.71
CA GLY A 145 -9.03 -12.30 10.65
C GLY A 145 -9.51 -11.87 9.26
N THR A 146 -9.35 -12.77 8.32
CA THR A 146 -9.76 -12.59 6.93
C THR A 146 -11.25 -12.84 6.75
N TYR A 147 -11.94 -11.94 6.05
CA TYR A 147 -13.37 -12.05 5.76
C TYR A 147 -13.66 -11.74 4.30
N VAL A 148 -14.65 -12.45 3.74
CA VAL A 148 -15.17 -12.18 2.40
C VAL A 148 -16.26 -11.12 2.49
N THR A 149 -16.22 -10.18 1.56
CA THR A 149 -17.22 -9.13 1.36
C THR A 149 -17.79 -9.22 -0.03
N THR A 150 -19.11 -9.02 -0.16
CA THR A 150 -19.86 -8.92 -1.41
C THR A 150 -20.52 -7.54 -1.48
N SER A 151 -21.20 -7.24 -2.59
CA SER A 151 -22.05 -6.03 -2.68
C SER A 151 -23.22 -6.07 -1.71
N GLU A 152 -23.64 -7.26 -1.29
CA GLU A 152 -24.78 -7.47 -0.41
C GLU A 152 -24.39 -7.43 1.07
N GLY A 153 -23.13 -7.72 1.42
CA GLY A 153 -22.70 -7.67 2.81
C GLY A 153 -21.34 -8.30 3.09
N CYS A 154 -21.08 -8.55 4.38
CA CYS A 154 -19.83 -9.13 4.86
C CYS A 154 -20.09 -10.33 5.77
N HIS A 155 -19.33 -11.42 5.59
CA HIS A 155 -19.42 -12.62 6.43
C HIS A 155 -18.67 -12.50 7.76
N CYS A 156 -18.63 -11.31 8.36
CA CYS A 156 -17.97 -11.11 9.66
C CYS A 156 -19.02 -11.02 10.79
N PRO A 157 -18.67 -11.45 12.03
CA PRO A 157 -19.61 -11.45 13.14
C PRO A 157 -20.18 -10.07 13.50
N ASP A 158 -19.44 -8.99 13.25
CA ASP A 158 -19.91 -7.61 13.48
C ASP A 158 -20.99 -7.21 12.47
N PHE A 159 -20.86 -7.64 11.22
CA PHE A 159 -21.89 -7.40 10.20
C PHE A 159 -23.14 -8.20 10.50
N GLU A 160 -23.02 -9.51 10.75
CA GLU A 160 -24.18 -10.37 11.07
C GLU A 160 -25.03 -9.82 12.21
N LYS A 161 -24.39 -9.21 13.22
CA LYS A 161 -25.08 -8.64 14.38
C LYS A 161 -25.64 -7.24 14.21
N HIS A 162 -25.03 -6.42 13.33
CA HIS A 162 -25.30 -4.98 13.28
C HIS A 162 -25.55 -4.41 11.88
N HIS A 163 -25.71 -5.25 10.85
CA HIS A 163 -25.83 -4.82 9.45
C HIS A 163 -27.00 -3.87 9.17
N GLU A 164 -28.07 -3.92 9.95
CA GLU A 164 -29.22 -3.01 9.81
C GLU A 164 -28.92 -1.58 10.30
N GLU A 165 -27.97 -1.43 11.22
CA GLU A 165 -27.65 -0.16 11.87
C GLU A 165 -26.42 0.51 11.27
N ARG A 166 -25.42 -0.28 10.85
CA ARG A 166 -24.15 0.23 10.35
C ARG A 166 -23.39 -0.77 9.49
N ASP A 167 -22.51 -0.24 8.65
CA ASP A 167 -21.47 -1.04 8.00
C ASP A 167 -20.44 -1.53 9.02
N CYS A 168 -19.97 -2.76 8.84
CA CYS A 168 -18.77 -3.22 9.52
C CYS A 168 -17.51 -2.61 8.88
N LYS A 169 -16.38 -2.66 9.58
CA LYS A 169 -15.10 -2.14 9.07
C LYS A 169 -14.67 -2.74 7.72
N HIS A 170 -15.00 -4.01 7.45
CA HIS A 170 -14.67 -4.65 6.17
C HIS A 170 -15.53 -4.10 5.03
N MET A 171 -16.80 -3.78 5.27
CA MET A 171 -17.66 -3.10 4.30
C MET A 171 -17.17 -1.66 4.04
N ALA A 172 -16.69 -0.96 5.07
CA ALA A 172 -16.05 0.34 4.89
C ALA A 172 -14.80 0.25 3.99
N VAL A 173 -13.95 -0.76 4.19
CA VAL A 173 -12.79 -1.04 3.33
C VAL A 173 -13.21 -1.37 1.90
N ARG A 174 -14.23 -2.22 1.71
CA ARG A 174 -14.77 -2.54 0.39
C ARG A 174 -15.19 -1.28 -0.36
N ARG A 175 -15.96 -0.41 0.29
CA ARG A 175 -16.42 0.86 -0.30
C ARG A 175 -15.26 1.78 -0.67
N ALA A 176 -14.21 1.83 0.15
CA ALA A 176 -13.00 2.58 -0.17
C ALA A 176 -12.31 2.04 -1.43
N VAL A 177 -12.20 0.72 -1.56
CA VAL A 177 -11.62 0.05 -2.75
C VAL A 177 -12.49 0.30 -3.99
N GLU A 178 -13.81 0.22 -3.87
CA GLU A 178 -14.74 0.50 -4.96
C GLU A 178 -14.64 1.95 -5.44
N ALA A 179 -14.59 2.91 -4.51
CA ALA A 179 -14.39 4.33 -4.81
C ALA A 179 -13.06 4.56 -5.54
N PHE A 180 -11.96 4.00 -5.02
CA PHE A 180 -10.65 4.05 -5.67
C PHE A 180 -10.69 3.47 -7.09
N CYS A 181 -11.33 2.31 -7.29
CA CYS A 181 -11.44 1.71 -8.61
C CYS A 181 -12.32 2.53 -9.57
N ALA A 182 -13.35 3.20 -9.07
CA ALA A 182 -14.15 4.12 -9.86
C ALA A 182 -13.34 5.35 -10.30
N GLU A 183 -12.58 5.96 -9.40
CA GLU A 183 -11.68 7.08 -9.70
C GLU A 183 -10.62 6.71 -10.74
N GLN A 184 -10.00 5.55 -10.60
CA GLN A 184 -8.99 5.06 -11.55
C GLN A 184 -9.57 4.81 -12.95
N ARG A 185 -10.83 4.33 -13.06
CA ARG A 185 -11.53 4.19 -14.34
C ARG A 185 -11.81 5.54 -14.98
N ALA A 186 -12.37 6.47 -14.22
CA ALA A 186 -12.65 7.82 -14.70
C ALA A 186 -11.37 8.54 -15.16
N GLU A 187 -10.26 8.38 -14.45
CA GLU A 187 -8.97 8.95 -14.84
C GLU A 187 -8.43 8.32 -16.13
N LYS A 188 -8.57 7.00 -16.28
CA LYS A 188 -8.19 6.31 -17.52
C LYS A 188 -9.01 6.82 -18.72
N GLU A 189 -10.33 6.93 -18.58
CA GLU A 189 -11.21 7.45 -19.63
C GLU A 189 -10.85 8.88 -20.01
N ARG A 190 -10.56 9.76 -19.03
CA ARG A 190 -10.08 11.12 -19.30
C ARG A 190 -8.77 11.15 -20.08
N ARG A 191 -7.83 10.26 -19.76
CA ARG A 191 -6.55 10.15 -20.48
C ARG A 191 -6.76 9.68 -21.91
N GLU A 192 -7.63 8.70 -22.12
CA GLU A 192 -7.96 8.19 -23.45
C GLU A 192 -8.62 9.27 -24.32
N GLN A 193 -9.58 10.02 -23.76
CA GLN A 193 -10.18 11.17 -24.43
C GLN A 193 -9.14 12.26 -24.75
N ALA A 194 -8.24 12.58 -23.81
CA ALA A 194 -7.20 13.57 -24.03
C ALA A 194 -6.17 13.13 -25.09
N SER A 195 -5.86 11.83 -25.19
CA SER A 195 -5.02 11.30 -26.26
C SER A 195 -5.72 11.31 -27.61
N ALA A 196 -7.02 11.03 -27.67
CA ALA A 196 -7.81 11.09 -28.91
C ALA A 196 -7.90 12.52 -29.48
N ILE A 197 -7.87 13.54 -28.61
CA ILE A 197 -7.83 14.95 -29.03
C ILE A 197 -6.41 15.38 -29.51
N ARG A 198 -5.35 14.64 -29.13
CA ARG A 198 -3.96 14.95 -29.51
C ARG A 198 -3.50 14.26 -30.80
N GLU A 199 -4.25 13.31 -31.33
CA GLU A 199 -3.98 12.77 -32.67
C GLU A 199 -4.46 13.77 -33.73
N PHE A 200 -3.50 14.29 -34.49
CA PHE A 200 -3.57 15.36 -35.51
C PHE A 200 -3.40 16.81 -35.03
N PRO A 201 -2.19 17.23 -34.63
CA PRO A 201 -1.71 18.47 -35.23
C PRO A 201 -1.67 18.27 -36.76
N PRO A 202 -2.17 19.20 -37.60
CA PRO A 202 -1.96 19.10 -39.04
C PRO A 202 -0.46 18.93 -39.27
N ALA A 203 -0.05 17.99 -40.13
CA ALA A 203 1.36 17.87 -40.46
C ALA A 203 1.79 19.21 -41.09
N VAL A 204 2.58 20.00 -40.35
CA VAL A 204 3.08 21.29 -40.80
C VAL A 204 4.45 21.04 -41.40
N LYS A 205 4.57 21.18 -42.72
CA LYS A 205 5.87 21.16 -43.39
C LYS A 205 6.35 22.59 -43.55
N VAL A 206 7.52 22.90 -42.99
CA VAL A 206 8.21 24.16 -43.30
C VAL A 206 8.66 24.10 -44.76
N VAL A 207 8.16 25.02 -45.58
CA VAL A 207 8.43 25.07 -47.02
C VAL A 207 9.65 25.93 -47.30
N SER A 208 9.78 27.05 -46.59
CA SER A 208 10.93 27.95 -46.74
C SER A 208 11.12 28.83 -45.50
N ILE A 209 12.36 29.25 -45.30
CA ILE A 209 12.76 30.28 -44.33
C ILE A 209 13.51 31.34 -45.12
N THR A 210 13.11 32.60 -44.97
CA THR A 210 13.71 33.71 -45.71
C THR A 210 14.14 34.80 -44.74
N ASP A 211 15.37 35.29 -44.89
CA ASP A 211 15.89 36.43 -44.13
C ASP A 211 15.16 37.73 -44.53
N ALA A 212 14.74 38.50 -43.53
CA ALA A 212 14.11 39.80 -43.71
C ALA A 212 14.72 40.83 -42.74
N PRO A 213 14.71 42.14 -43.05
CA PRO A 213 15.17 43.16 -42.12
C PRO A 213 14.37 43.11 -40.82
N GLY A 214 15.01 42.67 -39.73
CA GLY A 214 14.38 42.51 -38.42
C GLY A 214 14.01 41.07 -38.02
N GLY A 215 14.32 40.05 -38.84
CA GLY A 215 14.12 38.64 -38.45
C GLY A 215 13.98 37.67 -39.62
N TYR A 216 13.31 36.54 -39.38
CA TYR A 216 13.05 35.50 -40.38
C TYR A 216 11.55 35.39 -40.66
N VAL A 217 11.20 35.20 -41.93
CA VAL A 217 9.85 34.80 -42.34
C VAL A 217 9.85 33.30 -42.60
N VAL A 218 9.04 32.55 -41.85
CA VAL A 218 8.87 31.10 -42.01
C VAL A 218 7.56 30.84 -42.73
N THR A 219 7.63 30.20 -43.90
CA THR A 219 6.43 29.77 -44.65
C THR A 219 6.18 28.30 -44.38
N TYR A 220 4.96 27.97 -43.95
CA TYR A 220 4.55 26.60 -43.68
C TYR A 220 3.33 26.19 -44.52
N GLN A 221 3.30 24.92 -44.93
CA GLN A 221 2.17 24.29 -45.60
C GLN A 221 1.53 23.28 -44.64
N GLN A 222 0.25 23.51 -44.33
CA GLN A 222 -0.54 22.58 -43.52
C GLN A 222 -1.12 21.49 -44.42
N PHE A 223 -0.87 20.23 -44.08
CA PHE A 223 -1.54 19.09 -44.70
C PHE A 223 -2.73 18.69 -43.85
N PHE A 224 -3.93 18.84 -44.40
CA PHE A 224 -5.12 18.21 -43.87
C PHE A 224 -5.19 16.80 -44.49
N PRO A 225 -5.29 15.73 -43.68
CA PRO A 225 -5.60 14.42 -44.24
C PRO A 225 -6.95 14.53 -44.96
N ALA A 226 -7.00 14.14 -46.24
CA ALA A 226 -8.25 14.01 -46.95
C ALA A 226 -9.09 12.96 -46.21
N GLY A 227 -10.24 13.38 -45.67
CA GLY A 227 -11.09 12.52 -44.84
C GLY A 227 -11.45 11.22 -45.54
N GLY A 228 -11.27 10.11 -44.83
CA GLY A 228 -11.88 8.82 -45.10
C GLY A 228 -13.01 8.56 -44.12
#